data_AF-A0A8T2C4M0-F1
#
_entry.id   AF-A0A8T2C4M0-F1
#
_cell.length_a   1.000
_cell.length_b   1.000
_cell.length_c   1.000
_cell.angle_alpha   90.00
_cell.angle_beta   90.00
_cell.angle_gamma   90.00
#
_symmetry.space_group_name_H-M   'P 1'
#
loop_
_entity.id
_entity.type
_entity.pdbx_description
1 polymer ?
#
loop_
_entity_poly.entity_id
_entity_poly.type
_entity_poly.pdbx_seq_one_letter_code
_entity_poly.pdbx_strand_id
1 'polypeptide(L)'
;MVKVMWVSVLALAAAILLLTVAKIPVAEGVTCSPMQLASCAAAMTSSSPPSEACCAKLREQQPCLCGYMRNPLLRQYVSSPNARKVSNSCKIASPKC
;
A
#
# COMPACT_ATOMS: atom_id res chain seq x y z
N MET A 1 -29.52 27.70 33.08
CA MET A 1 -29.62 26.25 32.83
C MET A 1 -29.27 25.88 31.39
N VAL A 2 -29.89 26.50 30.37
CA VAL A 2 -29.59 26.25 28.93
C VAL A 2 -28.13 26.44 28.51
N LYS A 3 -27.42 27.41 29.12
CA LYS A 3 -26.04 27.74 28.76
C LYS A 3 -25.05 26.65 29.20
N VAL A 4 -25.27 26.04 30.37
CA VAL A 4 -24.47 24.93 30.91
C VAL A 4 -24.66 23.66 30.07
N MET A 5 -25.90 23.41 29.64
CA MET A 5 -26.24 22.27 28.78
C MET A 5 -25.55 22.31 27.42
N TRP A 6 -25.40 23.51 26.82
CA TRP A 6 -24.64 23.69 25.58
C TRP A 6 -23.15 23.43 25.74
N VAL A 7 -22.55 23.85 26.86
CA VAL A 7 -21.12 23.60 27.12
C VAL A 7 -20.85 22.10 27.26
N SER A 8 -21.72 21.37 27.96
CA SER A 8 -21.62 19.92 28.12
C SER A 8 -21.78 19.16 26.80
N VAL A 9 -22.70 19.59 25.93
CA VAL A 9 -22.91 18.97 24.60
C VAL A 9 -21.70 19.20 23.69
N LEU A 10 -21.13 20.41 23.68
CA LEU A 10 -19.91 20.71 22.92
C LEU A 10 -18.70 19.92 23.42
N ALA A 11 -18.55 19.77 24.74
CA ALA A 11 -17.47 18.97 25.32
C ALA A 11 -17.58 17.49 24.96
N LEU A 12 -18.80 16.92 24.98
CA LEU A 12 -19.03 15.55 24.53
C LEU A 12 -18.73 15.37 23.04
N ALA A 13 -19.19 16.29 22.19
CA ALA A 13 -18.93 16.24 20.75
C ALA A 13 -17.42 16.30 20.44
N ALA A 14 -16.68 17.16 21.15
CA ALA A 14 -15.23 17.26 21.02
C ALA A 14 -14.52 15.97 21.48
N ALA A 15 -14.96 15.36 22.59
CA ALA A 15 -14.42 14.10 23.08
C ALA A 15 -14.66 12.94 22.10
N ILE A 16 -15.85 12.86 21.49
CA ILE A 16 -16.19 11.84 20.48
C ILE A 16 -15.33 12.04 19.23
N LEU A 17 -15.13 13.28 18.77
CA LEU A 17 -14.29 13.60 17.61
C LEU A 17 -12.81 13.25 17.84
N LEU A 18 -12.28 13.48 19.05
CA LEU A 18 -10.91 13.10 19.40
C LEU A 18 -10.72 11.58 19.42
N LEU A 19 -11.74 10.82 19.84
CA LEU A 19 -11.69 9.36 19.87
C LEU A 19 -11.75 8.71 18.47
N THR A 20 -12.34 9.39 17.48
CA THR A 20 -12.41 8.87 16.09
C THR A 20 -11.13 9.13 15.29
N VAL A 21 -10.40 10.21 15.57
CA VAL A 21 -9.13 10.54 14.88
C VAL A 21 -8.01 9.56 15.24
N ALA A 22 -8.02 8.99 16.46
CA ALA A 22 -7.02 8.01 16.90
C ALA A 22 -7.07 6.66 16.16
N LYS A 23 -8.09 6.42 15.32
CA LYS A 23 -8.27 5.19 14.53
C LYS A 23 -8.02 5.37 13.04
N ILE A 24 -7.39 6.46 12.61
CA ILE A 24 -6.88 6.52 11.25
C ILE A 24 -5.47 5.94 11.32
N PRO A 25 -5.19 4.76 10.75
CA PRO A 25 -3.81 4.35 10.56
C PRO A 25 -3.17 5.45 9.74
N VAL A 26 -2.27 6.21 10.36
CA VAL A 26 -1.34 7.06 9.65
C VAL A 26 -0.51 6.10 8.83
N ALA A 27 -0.95 5.86 7.59
CA ALA A 27 -0.10 5.29 6.59
C ALA A 27 1.02 6.30 6.42
N GLU A 28 2.17 6.03 7.03
CA GLU A 28 3.46 6.47 6.50
C GLU A 28 3.42 6.09 5.02
N GLY A 29 2.98 7.03 4.19
CA GLY A 29 2.41 6.72 2.89
C GLY A 29 3.53 6.28 1.98
N VAL A 30 3.73 4.96 1.85
CA VAL A 30 4.55 4.42 0.77
C VAL A 30 4.00 5.02 -0.51
N THR A 31 4.82 5.84 -1.18
CA THR A 31 4.41 6.46 -2.41
C THR A 31 4.25 5.36 -3.45
N CYS A 32 3.01 5.10 -3.83
CA CYS A 32 2.68 4.10 -4.83
C CYS A 32 3.15 4.59 -6.20
N SER A 33 4.38 4.23 -6.57
CA SER A 33 4.95 4.52 -7.87
C SER A 33 5.62 3.28 -8.44
N PRO A 34 5.29 2.86 -9.68
CA PRO A 34 5.96 1.73 -10.33
C PRO A 34 7.46 1.96 -10.50
N MET A 35 7.94 3.22 -10.46
CA MET A 35 9.37 3.52 -10.50
C MET A 35 10.12 3.00 -9.27
N GLN A 36 9.44 2.78 -8.14
CA GLN A 36 10.04 2.16 -6.95
C GLN A 36 10.44 0.69 -7.20
N LEU A 37 9.91 0.06 -8.26
CA LEU A 37 10.23 -1.30 -8.69
C LEU A 37 11.30 -1.34 -9.80
N ALA A 38 12.00 -0.24 -10.07
CA ALA A 38 13.04 -0.19 -11.11
C ALA A 38 14.15 -1.25 -10.89
N SER A 39 14.49 -1.54 -9.64
CA SER A 39 15.43 -2.61 -9.28
C SER A 39 14.97 -4.02 -9.67
N CYS A 40 13.66 -4.20 -9.92
CA CYS A 40 13.07 -5.45 -10.40
C CYS A 40 12.98 -5.53 -11.93
N ALA A 41 13.30 -4.47 -12.68
CA ALA A 41 13.07 -4.41 -14.12
C ALA A 41 13.75 -5.55 -14.87
N ALA A 42 15.03 -5.85 -14.57
CA ALA A 42 15.75 -6.96 -15.18
C ALA A 42 15.08 -8.31 -14.87
N ALA A 43 14.72 -8.55 -13.60
CA ALA A 43 14.08 -9.81 -13.19
C ALA A 43 12.70 -10.01 -13.84
N MET A 44 11.95 -8.92 -14.06
CA MET A 44 10.64 -8.94 -14.70
C MET A 44 10.74 -9.11 -16.22
N THR A 45 11.78 -8.59 -16.88
CA THR A 45 11.91 -8.67 -18.36
C THR A 45 12.68 -9.90 -18.84
N SER A 46 13.76 -10.30 -18.17
CA SER A 46 14.66 -11.35 -18.65
C SER A 46 14.64 -12.66 -17.84
N SER A 47 13.72 -12.81 -16.89
CA SER A 47 13.67 -13.96 -15.95
C SER A 47 14.94 -14.15 -15.12
N SER A 48 15.78 -13.13 -14.98
CA SER A 48 16.91 -13.17 -14.06
C SER A 48 16.44 -13.25 -12.61
N PRO A 49 17.22 -13.83 -11.69
CA PRO A 49 16.88 -13.84 -10.27
C PRO A 49 16.75 -12.41 -9.75
N PRO A 50 15.74 -12.10 -8.90
CA PRO A 50 15.60 -10.78 -8.33
C PRO A 50 16.74 -10.45 -7.37
N SER A 51 17.20 -9.20 -7.40
CA SER A 51 18.16 -8.68 -6.42
C SER A 51 17.50 -8.52 -5.04
N GLU A 52 18.32 -8.45 -3.99
CA GLU A 52 17.82 -8.17 -2.65
C GLU A 52 17.08 -6.82 -2.57
N ALA A 53 17.61 -5.80 -3.26
CA ALA A 53 16.99 -4.49 -3.40
C ALA A 53 15.62 -4.56 -4.12
N CYS A 54 15.47 -5.42 -5.13
CA CYS A 54 14.18 -5.68 -5.75
C CYS A 54 13.19 -6.25 -4.73
N CYS A 55 13.57 -7.29 -4.00
CA CYS A 55 12.68 -7.90 -3.02
C CYS A 55 12.32 -6.94 -1.87
N ALA A 56 13.26 -6.10 -1.41
CA ALA A 56 12.99 -5.07 -0.41
C ALA A 56 11.94 -4.06 -0.90
N LYS A 57 12.14 -3.50 -2.11
CA LYS A 57 11.19 -2.54 -2.70
C LYS A 57 9.84 -3.14 -3.03
N LEU A 58 9.80 -4.38 -3.50
CA LEU A 58 8.52 -5.07 -3.74
C LEU A 58 7.75 -5.30 -2.43
N ARG A 59 8.45 -5.55 -1.32
CA ARG A 59 7.84 -5.66 0.02
C ARG A 59 7.26 -4.34 0.50
N GLU A 60 8.02 -3.25 0.36
CA GLU A 60 7.54 -1.90 0.67
C GLU A 60 6.27 -1.54 -0.13
N GLN A 61 6.20 -1.96 -1.40
CA GLN A 61 5.09 -1.66 -2.32
C GLN A 61 3.89 -2.61 -2.22
N GLN A 62 3.89 -3.59 -1.30
CA GLN A 62 2.75 -4.49 -1.09
C GLN A 62 1.37 -3.81 -1.01
N PRO A 63 1.17 -2.71 -0.24
CA PRO A 63 -0.14 -2.03 -0.18
C PRO A 63 -0.58 -1.45 -1.53
N CYS A 64 0.36 -1.19 -2.44
CA CYS A 64 0.09 -0.59 -3.74
C CYS A 64 -0.21 -1.62 -4.85
N LEU A 65 0.10 -2.91 -4.62
CA LEU A 65 0.00 -3.95 -5.65
C LEU A 65 -1.42 -4.09 -6.24
N CYS A 66 -2.46 -3.97 -5.42
CA CYS A 66 -3.83 -3.98 -5.93
C CYS A 66 -4.12 -2.81 -6.87
N GLY A 67 -3.59 -1.62 -6.55
CA GLY A 67 -3.70 -0.46 -7.43
C GLY A 67 -3.05 -0.72 -8.79
N TYR A 68 -1.87 -1.34 -8.80
CA TYR A 68 -1.19 -1.69 -10.04
C TYR A 68 -1.93 -2.77 -10.85
N MET A 69 -2.54 -3.77 -10.18
CA MET A 69 -3.32 -4.82 -10.87
C MET A 69 -4.64 -4.31 -11.45
N ARG A 70 -5.22 -3.26 -10.87
CA ARG A 70 -6.46 -2.63 -11.35
C ARG A 70 -6.21 -1.63 -12.47
N ASN A 71 -5.01 -1.04 -12.54
CA ASN A 71 -4.63 -0.17 -13.64
C ASN A 71 -4.32 -1.00 -14.91
N PRO A 72 -5.10 -0.89 -16.00
CA PRO A 72 -4.91 -1.72 -17.20
C PRO A 72 -3.53 -1.52 -17.85
N LEU A 73 -2.94 -0.33 -17.75
CA LEU A 73 -1.61 -0.04 -18.32
C LEU A 73 -0.50 -0.77 -17.56
N LEU A 74 -0.66 -0.95 -16.25
CA LEU A 74 0.34 -1.59 -15.38
C LEU A 74 0.08 -3.09 -15.21
N ARG A 75 -1.18 -3.52 -15.30
CA ARG A 75 -1.62 -4.91 -15.08
C ARG A 75 -0.78 -5.89 -15.87
N GLN A 76 -0.58 -5.66 -17.16
CA GLN A 76 0.21 -6.53 -18.03
C GLN A 76 1.63 -6.81 -17.52
N TYR A 77 2.24 -5.84 -16.83
CA TYR A 77 3.59 -5.97 -16.28
C TYR A 77 3.57 -6.71 -14.94
N VAL A 78 2.67 -6.33 -14.02
CA VAL A 78 2.59 -6.90 -12.67
C VAL A 78 1.91 -8.27 -12.61
N SER A 79 1.12 -8.64 -13.62
CA SER A 79 0.50 -9.97 -13.73
C SER A 79 1.23 -10.90 -14.72
N SER A 80 2.39 -10.48 -15.26
CA SER A 80 3.18 -11.30 -16.19
C SER A 80 3.71 -12.58 -15.52
N PRO A 81 4.04 -13.63 -16.29
CA PRO A 81 4.66 -14.84 -15.73
C PRO A 81 5.95 -14.55 -14.95
N ASN A 82 6.77 -13.60 -15.42
CA ASN A 82 8.01 -13.22 -14.74
C ASN A 82 7.74 -12.44 -13.45
N ALA A 83 6.76 -11.53 -13.44
CA ALA A 83 6.34 -10.86 -12.21
C ALA A 83 5.89 -11.87 -11.14
N ARG A 84 5.14 -12.90 -11.52
CA ARG A 84 4.76 -14.00 -10.62
C ARG A 84 5.97 -14.75 -10.08
N LYS A 85 6.96 -15.06 -10.93
CA LYS A 85 8.22 -15.70 -10.50
C LYS A 85 8.97 -14.81 -9.50
N VAL A 86 9.10 -13.51 -9.79
CA VAL A 86 9.74 -12.54 -8.90
C VAL A 86 9.04 -12.49 -7.54
N SER A 87 7.70 -12.36 -7.52
CA SER A 87 6.93 -12.37 -6.27
C SER A 87 7.15 -13.66 -5.47
N ASN A 88 7.16 -14.82 -6.13
CA ASN A 88 7.41 -16.10 -5.48
C ASN A 88 8.84 -16.17 -4.89
N SER A 89 9.86 -15.78 -5.66
CA SER A 89 11.26 -15.74 -5.20
C SER A 89 11.45 -14.78 -4.02
N CYS A 90 10.75 -13.65 -4.03
CA CYS A 90 10.78 -12.67 -2.94
C CYS A 90 9.84 -13.01 -1.77
N LYS A 91 9.11 -14.13 -1.82
CA LYS A 91 8.12 -14.58 -0.82
C LYS A 91 6.98 -13.60 -0.58
N ILE A 92 6.50 -12.97 -1.65
CA ILE A 92 5.42 -11.99 -1.63
C ILE A 92 4.16 -12.64 -2.20
N ALA A 93 3.14 -12.81 -1.36
CA ALA A 93 1.86 -13.37 -1.77
C ALA A 93 1.17 -12.44 -2.78
N SER A 94 0.53 -13.03 -3.81
CA SER A 94 -0.36 -12.27 -4.69
C SER A 94 -1.52 -11.73 -3.87
N PRO A 95 -1.80 -10.41 -3.92
CA PRO A 95 -2.93 -9.86 -3.19
C PRO A 95 -4.26 -10.33 -3.83
N LYS A 96 -5.30 -10.47 -3.01
CA LYS A 96 -6.68 -10.62 -3.46
C LYS A 96 -7.26 -9.22 -3.65
N CYS A 97 -7.39 -8.82 -4.91
CA CYS A 97 -7.92 -7.55 -5.38
C CYS A 97 -9.03 -7.81 -6.39
#